data_AF-A0A5Q3Q6B1-F1
#
_entry.id   AF-A0A5Q3Q6B1-F1
#
_cell.length_a   1.000
_cell.length_b   1.000
_cell.length_c   1.000
_cell.angle_alpha   90.00
_cell.angle_beta   90.00
_cell.angle_gamma   90.00
#
_symmetry.space_group_name_H-M   'P 1'
#
loop_
_entity.id
_entity.type
_entity.pdbx_description
1 polymer ?
#
loop_
_entity_poly.entity_id
_entity_poly.type
_entity_poly.pdbx_seq_one_letter_code
_entity_poly.pdbx_strand_id
1 'polypeptide(L)'
;MILRAEFTTEPFETEGEPPSHALAARDCLEKTGLRADFGPLGTSTTGEQATVVSALSSVIDTALAHGAHQITLQVTVEGATAGDEA
;
A
#
# COMPACT_ATOMS: atom_id res chain seq x y z
N MET A 1 -7.01 8.61 -14.01
CA MET A 1 -7.76 8.89 -12.76
C MET A 1 -6.72 8.86 -11.65
N ILE A 2 -6.76 9.80 -10.72
CA ILE A 2 -5.86 9.76 -9.57
C ILE A 2 -6.45 8.84 -8.53
N LEU A 3 -5.66 7.86 -8.10
CA LEU A 3 -6.01 6.94 -7.03
C LEU A 3 -5.16 7.25 -5.81
N ARG A 4 -5.77 7.13 -4.63
CA ARG A 4 -5.07 6.96 -3.36
C ARG A 4 -5.18 5.49 -2.96
N ALA A 5 -4.06 4.87 -2.65
CA ALA A 5 -4.02 3.51 -2.10
C ALA A 5 -3.42 3.53 -0.70
N GLU A 6 -3.99 2.72 0.18
CA GLU A 6 -3.53 2.50 1.54
C GLU A 6 -3.46 1.00 1.78
N PHE A 7 -2.39 0.54 2.41
CA PHE A 7 -2.28 -0.86 2.75
C PHE A 7 -1.50 -1.08 4.04
N THR A 8 -1.80 -2.21 4.67
CA THR A 8 -1.11 -2.74 5.83
C THR A 8 -0.76 -4.20 5.59
N THR A 9 0.26 -4.67 6.29
CA THR A 9 0.81 -6.01 6.14
C THR A 9 1.13 -6.58 7.50
N GLU A 10 0.66 -7.79 7.77
CA GLU A 10 0.76 -8.45 9.07
C GLU A 10 1.73 -9.64 9.07
N PRO A 11 2.42 -9.90 10.18
CA PRO A 11 2.14 -9.39 11.54
C PRO A 11 2.58 -7.94 11.76
N PHE A 12 1.87 -7.23 12.65
CA PHE A 12 2.27 -5.92 13.14
C PHE A 12 3.16 -6.04 14.37
N GLU A 13 4.24 -5.28 14.39
CA GLU A 13 5.09 -5.09 15.57
C GLU A 13 4.95 -3.64 16.04
N THR A 14 4.47 -3.45 17.28
CA THR A 14 4.28 -2.13 17.89
C THR A 14 5.55 -1.57 18.53
N GLU A 15 6.54 -2.42 18.78
CA GLU A 15 7.81 -2.05 19.40
C GLU A 15 8.96 -2.53 18.51
N GLY A 16 9.94 -1.67 18.26
CA GLY A 16 11.12 -2.02 17.47
C GLY A 16 11.10 -1.50 16.04
N GLU A 17 11.86 -2.16 15.17
CA GLU A 17 11.96 -1.79 13.75
C GLU A 17 10.76 -2.35 12.97
N PRO A 18 10.32 -1.68 11.88
CA PRO A 18 9.25 -2.22 11.05
C PRO A 18 9.63 -3.60 10.49
N PRO A 19 8.67 -4.53 10.41
CA PRO A 19 8.96 -5.90 9.99
C PRO A 19 9.40 -5.96 8.53
N SER A 20 10.15 -7.01 8.17
CA SER A 20 10.76 -7.17 6.84
C SER A 20 9.76 -7.07 5.70
N HIS A 21 8.56 -7.62 5.87
CA HIS A 21 7.52 -7.56 4.87
C HIS A 21 6.97 -6.14 4.64
N ALA A 22 6.90 -5.32 5.69
CA ALA A 22 6.43 -3.93 5.57
C ALA A 22 7.47 -3.04 4.86
N LEU A 23 8.76 -3.22 5.20
CA LEU A 23 9.86 -2.55 4.53
C LEU A 23 9.96 -2.97 3.05
N ALA A 24 9.88 -4.27 2.76
CA ALA A 24 9.94 -4.77 1.39
C ALA A 24 8.77 -4.28 0.53
N ALA A 25 7.56 -4.20 1.11
CA ALA A 25 6.39 -3.64 0.44
C ALA A 25 6.58 -2.15 0.10
N ARG A 26 7.06 -1.33 1.05
CA ARG A 26 7.40 0.07 0.83
C ARG A 26 8.45 0.23 -0.29
N ASP A 27 9.55 -0.52 -0.20
CA ASP A 27 10.65 -0.41 -1.15
C ASP A 27 10.26 -0.88 -2.55
N CYS A 28 9.39 -1.89 -2.64
CA CYS A 28 8.80 -2.34 -3.91
C CYS A 28 7.96 -1.22 -4.55
N LEU A 29 7.15 -0.54 -3.75
CA LEU A 29 6.33 0.57 -4.22
C LEU A 29 7.21 1.74 -4.71
N GLU A 30 8.23 2.13 -3.96
CA GLU A 30 9.12 3.23 -4.34
C GLU A 30 9.88 2.97 -5.66
N LYS A 31 10.21 1.70 -5.95
CA LYS A 31 10.83 1.30 -7.22
C LYS A 31 9.95 1.56 -8.44
N THR A 32 8.64 1.74 -8.27
CA THR A 32 7.74 2.09 -9.39
C THR A 32 7.72 3.60 -9.68
N GLY A 33 8.51 4.39 -8.94
CA GLY A 33 8.52 5.85 -9.03
C GLY A 33 7.38 6.53 -8.28
N LEU A 34 6.55 5.76 -7.57
CA LEU A 34 5.53 6.30 -6.67
C LEU A 34 6.17 6.64 -5.33
N ARG A 35 5.71 7.72 -4.70
CA ARG A 35 6.13 8.06 -3.33
C ARG A 35 5.30 7.24 -2.34
N ALA A 36 5.98 6.57 -1.42
CA ALA A 36 5.35 5.90 -0.30
C ALA A 36 5.39 6.81 0.93
N ASP A 37 4.23 7.07 1.52
CA ASP A 37 4.13 7.63 2.87
C ASP A 37 3.98 6.46 3.84
N PHE A 38 5.10 6.06 4.43
CA PHE A 38 5.23 4.91 5.33
C PHE A 38 5.11 5.36 6.79
N GLY A 39 4.16 4.80 7.54
CA GLY A 39 3.89 5.20 8.93
C GLY A 39 3.29 4.08 9.79
N PRO A 40 2.94 4.41 11.06
CA PRO A 40 2.49 3.42 12.04
C PRO A 40 1.14 2.78 11.70
N LEU A 41 0.33 3.44 10.86
CA LEU A 41 -0.98 2.94 10.42
C LEU A 41 -0.94 2.22 9.07
N GLY A 42 0.26 2.01 8.51
CA GLY A 42 0.45 1.39 7.19
C GLY A 42 1.20 2.29 6.22
N THR A 43 1.11 1.93 4.95
CA THR A 43 1.73 2.64 3.83
C THR A 43 0.63 3.23 2.96
N SER A 44 0.80 4.47 2.52
CA SER A 44 -0.08 5.07 1.53
C SER A 44 0.67 5.67 0.35
N THR A 45 -0.01 5.78 -0.79
CA THR A 45 0.51 6.41 -2.00
C THR A 45 -0.62 6.99 -2.84
N THR A 46 -0.30 8.00 -3.63
CA THR A 46 -1.22 8.60 -4.59
C THR A 46 -0.57 8.64 -5.96
N GLY A 47 -1.33 8.34 -7.01
CA GLY A 47 -0.81 8.41 -8.38
C GLY A 47 -1.84 8.06 -9.45
N GLU A 48 -1.40 8.03 -10.70
CA GLU A 48 -2.24 7.61 -11.82
C GLU A 48 -2.67 6.14 -11.67
N GLN A 49 -3.93 5.87 -12.02
CA GLN A 49 -4.58 4.56 -11.88
C GLN A 49 -3.74 3.39 -12.37
N ALA A 50 -3.21 3.47 -13.59
CA ALA A 50 -2.44 2.37 -14.18
C ALA A 50 -1.16 2.07 -13.36
N THR A 51 -0.47 3.12 -12.91
CA THR A 51 0.75 3.00 -12.10
C THR A 51 0.44 2.44 -10.73
N VAL A 52 -0.58 2.96 -10.04
CA VAL A 52 -0.97 2.51 -8.69
C VAL A 52 -1.42 1.05 -8.71
N VAL A 53 -2.30 0.66 -9.63
CA VAL A 53 -2.79 -0.73 -9.72
C VAL A 53 -1.66 -1.71 -10.03
N SER A 54 -0.76 -1.37 -10.97
CA SER A 54 0.40 -2.21 -11.27
C SER A 54 1.35 -2.34 -10.08
N ALA A 55 1.57 -1.25 -9.34
CA ALA A 55 2.43 -1.26 -8.15
C ALA A 55 1.84 -2.13 -7.04
N LEU A 56 0.52 -2.02 -6.78
CA LEU A 56 -0.16 -2.82 -5.77
C LEU A 56 -0.05 -4.32 -6.02
N SER A 57 -0.13 -4.77 -7.28
CA SER A 57 0.09 -6.19 -7.61
C SER A 57 1.49 -6.65 -7.18
N SER A 58 2.52 -5.85 -7.46
CA SER A 58 3.90 -6.18 -7.10
C SER A 58 4.14 -6.14 -5.58
N VAL A 59 3.49 -5.19 -4.91
CA VAL A 59 3.53 -5.03 -3.45
C VAL A 59 2.92 -6.25 -2.76
N ILE A 60 1.76 -6.74 -3.24
CA ILE A 60 1.10 -7.94 -2.68
C ILE A 60 2.04 -9.14 -2.76
N ASP A 61 2.59 -9.43 -3.95
CA ASP A 61 3.52 -10.56 -4.13
C ASP A 61 4.77 -10.41 -3.25
N THR A 62 5.34 -9.21 -3.19
CA THR A 62 6.55 -8.93 -2.41
C THR A 62 6.29 -9.08 -0.91
N ALA A 63 5.20 -8.53 -0.38
CA ALA A 63 4.86 -8.62 1.03
C ALA A 63 4.72 -10.08 1.47
N LEU A 64 3.97 -10.89 0.70
CA LEU A 64 3.77 -12.31 0.96
C LEU A 64 5.09 -13.09 0.93
N ALA A 65 5.95 -12.82 -0.07
CA ALA A 65 7.26 -13.46 -0.18
C ALA A 65 8.21 -13.12 0.99
N HIS A 66 7.99 -11.99 1.66
CA HIS A 66 8.80 -11.51 2.78
C HIS A 66 8.22 -11.77 4.16
N GLY A 67 7.18 -12.62 4.24
CA GLY A 67 6.64 -13.12 5.50
C GLY A 67 5.31 -12.50 5.93
N ALA A 68 4.72 -11.60 5.13
CA ALA A 68 3.35 -11.20 5.39
C ALA A 68 2.41 -12.40 5.20
N HIS A 69 1.51 -12.62 6.15
CA HIS A 69 0.46 -13.65 6.02
C HIS A 69 -0.94 -13.05 5.83
N GLN A 70 -1.07 -11.74 6.02
CA GLN A 70 -2.31 -10.99 5.81
C GLN A 70 -1.98 -9.59 5.30
N ILE A 71 -2.78 -9.10 4.35
CA ILE A 71 -2.64 -7.79 3.73
C ILE A 71 -4.03 -7.15 3.70
N THR A 72 -4.16 -5.94 4.23
CA THR A 72 -5.37 -5.11 4.07
C THR A 72 -5.07 -3.99 3.09
N LEU A 73 -6.03 -3.70 2.21
CA LEU A 73 -5.90 -2.78 1.08
C LEU A 73 -7.16 -1.92 0.98
N GLN A 74 -6.98 -0.62 0.81
CA GLN A 74 -8.02 0.31 0.39
C GLN A 74 -7.54 1.10 -0.81
N VAL A 75 -8.41 1.27 -1.81
CA VAL A 75 -8.17 2.12 -2.98
C VAL A 75 -9.33 3.07 -3.14
N THR A 76 -9.02 4.36 -3.24
CA THR A 76 -10.00 5.44 -3.35
C THR A 76 -9.68 6.26 -4.60
N VAL A 77 -10.71 6.66 -5.36
CA VAL A 77 -10.54 7.61 -6.46
C VAL A 77 -10.52 9.02 -5.88
N GLU A 78 -9.46 9.79 -6.10
CA GLU A 78 -9.40 11.16 -5.60
C GLU A 78 -10.42 12.06 -6.29
N GLY A 79 -11.09 12.91 -5.52
CA GLY A 79 -12.16 13.78 -6.02
C GLY A 79 -13.49 13.09 -6.29
N ALA A 80 -13.58 11.76 -6.12
CA ALA A 80 -14.87 11.10 -6.03
C ALA A 80 -15.50 11.46 -4.67
N THR A 81 -16.54 12.30 -4.69
CA THR A 81 -17.40 12.47 -3.52
C THR A 81 -18.02 11.12 -3.20
N ALA A 82 -17.98 10.69 -1.94
CA ALA A 82 -18.77 9.56 -1.46
C ALA A 82 -20.24 9.85 -1.80
N GLY A 83 -20.73 9.23 -2.85
CA GLY A 83 -21.94 9.67 -3.53
C GLY A 83 -22.36 8.63 -4.56
N ASP A 84 -22.74 7.46 -4.06
CA ASP A 84 -23.85 6.67 -4.57
C ASP A 84 -24.22 5.61 -3.50
N GLU A 85 -24.47 6.09 -2.28
CA GLU A 85 -25.44 5.39 -1.41
C GLU A 85 -26.81 5.95 -1.78
N ALA A 86 -27.46 5.29 -2.72
CA ALA A 86 -28.88 5.42 -3.05
C ALA A 86 -29.60 4.12 -2.71
#